data_AF-A0AAW8FEJ6-F1
#
_entry.id   AF-A0AAW8FEJ6-F1
#
_cell.length_a   1.000
_cell.length_b   1.000
_cell.length_c   1.000
_cell.angle_alpha   90.00
_cell.angle_beta   90.00
_cell.angle_gamma   90.00
#
_symmetry.space_group_name_H-M   'P 1'
#
loop_
_entity.id
_entity.type
_entity.pdbx_description
1 polymer ?
#
loop_
_entity_poly.entity_id
_entity_poly.type
_entity_poly.pdbx_seq_one_letter_code
_entity_poly.pdbx_strand_id
1 'polypeptide(L)'
;MPSSAGDGGGAVRRRFIVGVALVGGAVGLLSGCTAVDLPLAGVRAGANGAPYALLRPCGDDSYRTPGLDGSVGEGSVTGWLVKKTKLSGDADFPLFSPPAAWGARHRGTQQLLPKHHYTLSFGHYVTGDSYNGTVTFTAADLDALKYGQVWADGRAMSLRDFEELAESSC
;
A
#
# COMPACT_ATOMS: atom_id res chain seq x y z
N MET A 1 -2.42 64.95 -15.88
CA MET A 1 -3.31 66.09 -15.54
C MET A 1 -4.07 66.41 -16.82
N PRO A 2 -5.42 66.45 -16.90
CA PRO A 2 -6.48 66.66 -15.89
C PRO A 2 -7.11 65.32 -15.43
N SER A 3 -7.69 65.13 -14.25
CA SER A 3 -8.74 65.83 -13.47
C SER A 3 -10.18 65.40 -13.81
N SER A 4 -10.71 64.58 -12.88
CA SER A 4 -12.00 64.70 -12.18
C SER A 4 -13.34 64.61 -12.90
N ALA A 5 -14.08 63.59 -12.45
CA ALA A 5 -15.40 63.65 -11.80
C ALA A 5 -16.65 64.01 -12.63
N GLY A 6 -17.67 63.18 -12.49
CA GLY A 6 -19.03 63.45 -12.94
C GLY A 6 -19.96 62.30 -12.60
N ASP A 7 -20.47 62.32 -11.38
CA ASP A 7 -21.56 61.51 -10.85
C ASP A 7 -22.89 61.85 -11.57
N GLY A 8 -23.78 60.88 -11.74
CA GLY A 8 -25.02 61.07 -12.51
C GLY A 8 -25.90 59.83 -12.48
N GLY A 9 -26.68 59.70 -11.40
CA GLY A 9 -27.66 58.63 -11.21
C GLY A 9 -28.88 58.71 -12.14
N GLY A 10 -29.73 57.68 -12.01
CA GLY A 10 -31.11 57.71 -12.50
C GLY A 10 -31.46 56.54 -13.41
N ALA A 11 -31.85 55.43 -12.81
CA ALA A 11 -32.37 54.26 -13.49
C ALA A 11 -33.76 54.51 -14.11
N VAL A 12 -33.99 54.09 -15.37
CA VAL A 12 -35.30 53.59 -15.82
C VAL A 12 -35.14 52.36 -16.72
N ARG A 13 -35.75 51.29 -16.21
CA ARG A 13 -35.92 49.91 -16.68
C ARG A 13 -36.35 49.75 -18.15
N ARG A 14 -35.86 48.67 -18.81
CA ARG A 14 -36.63 47.46 -19.22
C ARG A 14 -36.01 46.78 -20.46
N ARG A 15 -35.46 45.57 -20.28
CA ARG A 15 -35.98 44.29 -20.83
C ARG A 15 -34.90 43.20 -20.73
N PHE A 16 -35.36 42.04 -20.24
CA PHE A 16 -34.68 40.76 -20.18
C PHE A 16 -34.01 40.39 -21.50
N ILE A 17 -32.74 39.95 -21.45
CA ILE A 17 -32.28 38.76 -22.18
C ILE A 17 -31.34 37.99 -21.25
N VAL A 18 -31.78 36.78 -20.93
CA VAL A 18 -31.04 35.73 -20.24
C VAL A 18 -29.84 35.33 -21.08
N GLY A 19 -28.65 35.39 -20.50
CA GLY A 19 -27.42 34.90 -21.10
C GLY A 19 -26.54 34.30 -20.02
N VAL A 20 -26.92 33.13 -19.51
CA VAL A 20 -26.07 32.33 -18.62
C VAL A 20 -24.97 31.72 -19.49
N ALA A 21 -23.83 32.40 -19.56
CA ALA A 21 -22.62 31.83 -20.12
C ALA A 21 -21.97 30.93 -19.05
N LEU A 22 -22.35 29.65 -19.04
CA LEU A 22 -21.62 28.61 -18.32
C LEU A 22 -20.27 28.43 -19.03
N VAL A 23 -19.21 28.99 -18.44
CA VAL A 23 -17.84 28.61 -18.78
C VAL A 23 -17.66 27.19 -18.25
N GLY A 24 -17.81 26.22 -19.14
CA GLY A 24 -17.57 24.81 -18.86
C GLY A 24 -16.11 24.61 -18.46
N GLY A 25 -15.86 24.52 -17.16
CA GLY A 25 -14.60 24.03 -16.64
C GLY A 25 -14.46 22.56 -17.05
N ALA A 26 -13.54 22.29 -17.97
CA ALA A 26 -13.08 20.93 -18.22
C ALA A 26 -12.32 20.47 -16.97
N VAL A 27 -13.02 19.87 -16.02
CA VAL A 27 -12.41 19.13 -14.92
C VAL A 27 -11.90 17.83 -15.52
N GLY A 28 -10.70 17.86 -16.07
CA GLY A 28 -9.94 16.67 -16.39
C GLY A 28 -9.66 15.93 -15.10
N LEU A 29 -10.47 14.92 -14.79
CA LEU A 29 -10.16 13.95 -13.75
C LEU A 29 -8.89 13.23 -14.18
N LEU A 30 -7.75 13.63 -13.61
CA LEU A 30 -6.55 12.81 -13.59
C LEU A 30 -6.89 11.58 -12.74
N SER A 31 -7.55 10.58 -13.33
CA SER A 31 -7.68 9.25 -12.75
C SER A 31 -6.28 8.64 -12.71
N GLY A 32 -5.53 8.99 -11.67
CA GLY A 32 -4.26 8.35 -11.37
C GLY A 32 -4.54 6.88 -11.11
N CYS A 33 -4.03 6.02 -11.97
CA CYS A 33 -4.01 4.57 -11.77
C CYS A 33 -3.10 4.27 -10.58
N THR A 34 -3.63 4.38 -9.36
CA THR A 34 -2.95 3.90 -8.17
C THR A 34 -3.19 2.40 -8.07
N ALA A 35 -2.11 1.63 -7.86
CA ALA A 35 -2.22 0.20 -7.63
C ALA A 35 -3.11 -0.07 -6.40
N VAL A 36 -3.96 -1.08 -6.48
CA VAL A 36 -4.85 -1.47 -5.37
C VAL A 36 -4.05 -2.28 -4.35
N ASP A 37 -4.24 -2.01 -3.06
CA ASP A 37 -3.66 -2.84 -2.00
C ASP A 37 -4.54 -4.07 -1.75
N LEU A 38 -3.95 -5.26 -1.84
CA LEU A 38 -4.62 -6.55 -1.69
C LEU A 38 -4.00 -7.35 -0.53
N PRO A 39 -4.77 -8.21 0.16
CA PRO A 39 -4.31 -9.02 1.29
C PRO A 39 -3.49 -10.25 0.85
N LEU A 40 -2.50 -10.02 -0.02
CA LEU A 40 -1.64 -11.05 -0.63
C LEU A 40 -0.31 -11.25 0.11
N ALA A 41 -0.11 -10.51 1.20
CA ALA A 41 1.01 -10.70 2.12
C ALA A 41 0.47 -11.07 3.50
N GLY A 42 1.24 -11.88 4.22
CA GLY A 42 0.91 -12.30 5.58
C GLY A 42 2.16 -12.56 6.39
N VAL A 43 2.01 -12.62 7.70
CA VAL A 43 3.10 -13.02 8.62
C VAL A 43 2.60 -14.08 9.60
N ARG A 44 3.45 -15.07 9.90
CA ARG A 44 3.10 -16.15 10.83
C ARG A 44 4.21 -16.39 11.84
N ALA A 45 3.85 -16.96 12.99
CA ALA A 45 4.82 -17.51 13.93
C ALA A 45 5.18 -18.95 13.50
N GLY A 46 6.48 -19.22 13.37
CA GLY A 46 7.01 -20.58 13.22
C GLY A 46 6.88 -21.39 14.52
N ALA A 47 7.20 -22.69 14.47
CA ALA A 47 7.07 -23.59 15.62
C ALA A 47 7.91 -23.16 16.85
N ASN A 48 8.96 -22.36 16.64
CA ASN A 48 9.83 -21.80 17.68
C ASN A 48 9.54 -20.32 17.99
N GLY A 49 8.41 -19.79 17.52
CA GLY A 49 8.07 -18.37 17.63
C GLY A 49 8.82 -17.46 16.65
N ALA A 50 9.70 -17.99 15.79
CA ALA A 50 10.38 -17.17 14.80
C ALA A 50 9.37 -16.62 13.77
N PRO A 51 9.44 -15.34 13.40
CA PRO A 51 8.50 -14.75 12.44
C PRO A 51 8.84 -15.20 11.02
N TYR A 52 7.80 -15.52 10.24
CA TYR A 52 7.88 -15.88 8.82
C TYR A 52 7.00 -14.93 8.00
N ALA A 53 7.48 -14.60 6.79
CA ALA A 53 6.75 -13.86 5.77
C ALA A 53 6.10 -14.83 4.78
N LEU A 54 4.88 -14.49 4.35
CA LEU A 54 4.14 -15.17 3.30
C LEU A 54 3.82 -14.17 2.20
N LEU A 55 4.16 -14.51 0.94
CA LEU A 55 3.74 -13.77 -0.25
C LEU A 55 2.94 -14.71 -1.16
N ARG A 56 1.79 -14.25 -1.64
CA ARG A 56 0.86 -14.97 -2.52
C ARG A 56 0.46 -14.07 -3.72
N PRO A 57 1.34 -13.83 -4.70
CA PRO A 57 0.97 -13.08 -5.89
C PRO A 57 -0.19 -13.76 -6.62
N CYS A 58 -0.95 -13.00 -7.41
CA CYS A 58 -2.10 -13.54 -8.16
C CYS A 58 -1.66 -14.49 -9.26
N GLY A 59 -2.11 -15.75 -9.20
CA GLY A 59 -1.78 -16.78 -10.19
C GLY A 59 -0.26 -16.88 -10.47
N ASP A 60 0.12 -16.73 -11.74
CA ASP A 60 1.52 -16.77 -12.19
C ASP A 60 2.16 -15.38 -12.30
N ASP A 61 1.55 -14.35 -11.70
CA ASP A 61 2.05 -12.99 -11.79
C ASP A 61 3.46 -12.86 -11.23
N SER A 62 4.29 -12.13 -11.99
CA SER A 62 5.56 -11.67 -11.46
C SER A 62 5.34 -10.50 -10.50
N TYR A 63 6.10 -10.45 -9.43
CA TYR A 63 6.14 -9.32 -8.51
C TYR A 63 7.53 -8.68 -8.46
N ARG A 64 7.53 -7.46 -7.94
CA ARG A 64 8.71 -6.61 -7.82
C ARG A 64 8.86 -6.04 -6.43
N THR A 65 10.11 -5.72 -6.15
CA THR A 65 10.53 -4.94 -4.99
C THR A 65 9.90 -5.36 -3.66
N PRO A 66 9.89 -6.67 -3.31
CA PRO A 66 9.43 -7.05 -1.99
C PRO A 66 10.31 -6.39 -0.93
N GLY A 67 9.69 -5.99 0.17
CA GLY A 67 10.36 -5.29 1.24
C GLY A 67 9.62 -5.40 2.56
N LEU A 68 10.39 -5.25 3.62
CA LEU A 68 9.92 -5.10 4.98
C LEU A 68 10.43 -3.76 5.50
N ASP A 69 9.52 -2.92 5.95
CA ASP A 69 9.83 -1.65 6.60
C ASP A 69 9.21 -1.63 7.99
N GLY A 70 10.03 -1.38 9.01
CA GLY A 70 9.62 -1.25 10.40
C GLY A 70 10.09 0.10 10.95
N SER A 71 9.20 0.85 11.58
CA SER A 71 9.55 2.14 12.19
C SER A 71 8.71 2.46 13.43
N VAL A 72 9.16 3.44 14.20
CA VAL A 72 8.36 4.12 15.23
C VAL A 72 8.12 5.55 14.73
N GLY A 73 6.92 5.82 14.20
CA GLY A 73 6.62 7.09 13.53
C GLY A 73 7.56 7.37 12.35
N GLU A 74 7.97 8.63 12.19
CA GLU A 74 8.92 9.10 11.16
C GLU A 74 10.41 8.74 11.47
N GLY A 75 10.64 7.78 12.37
CA GLY A 75 11.96 7.42 12.87
C GLY A 75 12.82 6.56 11.95
N SER A 76 13.86 5.95 12.53
CA SER A 76 14.75 5.04 11.80
C SER A 76 13.99 3.83 11.26
N VAL A 77 14.15 3.56 9.96
CA VAL A 77 13.56 2.40 9.29
C VAL A 77 14.47 1.20 9.44
N THR A 78 13.91 0.10 9.94
CA THR A 78 14.53 -1.21 9.97
C THR A 78 13.83 -2.19 9.05
N GLY A 79 14.54 -3.22 8.57
CA GLY A 79 14.00 -4.25 7.70
C GLY A 79 14.89 -4.44 6.48
N TRP A 80 14.31 -4.63 5.31
CA TRP A 80 15.05 -4.95 4.09
C TRP A 80 14.26 -4.60 2.83
N LEU A 81 14.97 -4.44 1.72
CA LEU A 81 14.37 -4.19 0.41
C LEU A 81 15.09 -4.98 -0.68
N VAL A 82 14.32 -5.57 -1.58
CA VAL A 82 14.83 -6.19 -2.81
C VAL A 82 14.63 -5.23 -3.98
N LYS A 83 15.61 -5.14 -4.90
CA LYS A 83 15.50 -4.31 -6.11
C LYS A 83 15.05 -5.08 -7.37
N LYS A 84 14.96 -6.41 -7.29
CA LYS A 84 14.53 -7.26 -8.41
C LYS A 84 13.06 -7.01 -8.75
N THR A 85 12.73 -7.17 -10.03
CA THR A 85 11.41 -6.81 -10.57
C THR A 85 10.65 -7.92 -11.29
N LYS A 86 11.24 -9.12 -11.37
CA LYS A 86 10.66 -10.31 -12.01
C LYS A 86 10.81 -11.52 -11.11
N LEU A 87 10.39 -11.37 -9.85
CA LEU A 87 10.23 -12.50 -8.94
C LEU A 87 8.89 -13.16 -9.25
N SER A 88 8.75 -14.44 -8.97
CA SER A 88 7.54 -15.20 -9.30
C SER A 88 7.30 -16.30 -8.27
N GLY A 89 6.06 -16.76 -8.22
CA GLY A 89 5.60 -17.82 -7.33
C GLY A 89 5.48 -17.40 -5.88
N ASP A 90 4.74 -18.22 -5.14
CA ASP A 90 4.56 -18.07 -3.70
C ASP A 90 5.88 -18.10 -2.94
N ALA A 91 5.92 -17.37 -1.83
CA ALA A 91 7.07 -17.37 -0.93
C ALA A 91 6.65 -17.60 0.52
N ASP A 92 7.43 -18.42 1.24
CA ASP A 92 7.37 -18.62 2.69
C ASP A 92 8.82 -18.69 3.21
N PHE A 93 9.23 -17.70 4.02
CA PHE A 93 10.61 -17.56 4.48
C PHE A 93 10.70 -16.82 5.81
N PRO A 94 11.79 -16.98 6.59
CA PRO A 94 11.97 -16.24 7.83
C PRO A 94 11.95 -14.73 7.57
N LEU A 95 11.15 -13.97 8.33
CA LEU A 95 10.79 -12.58 8.04
C LEU A 95 12.00 -11.66 7.80
N PHE A 96 13.10 -11.88 8.52
CA PHE A 96 14.33 -11.08 8.42
C PHE A 96 15.45 -11.76 7.60
N SER A 97 15.17 -12.87 6.93
CA SER A 97 16.10 -13.58 6.05
C SER A 97 15.44 -13.95 4.73
N PRO A 98 15.21 -12.97 3.83
CA PRO A 98 14.69 -13.22 2.49
C PRO A 98 15.56 -14.23 1.73
N PRO A 99 14.99 -14.95 0.73
CA PRO A 99 15.76 -15.86 -0.10
C PRO A 99 17.04 -15.20 -0.64
N ALA A 100 18.19 -15.83 -0.43
CA ALA A 100 19.50 -15.25 -0.77
C ALA A 100 19.57 -14.84 -2.25
N ALA A 101 18.94 -15.62 -3.13
CA ALA A 101 18.84 -15.33 -4.56
C ALA A 101 18.15 -13.99 -4.88
N TRP A 102 17.35 -13.41 -3.96
CA TRP A 102 16.72 -12.12 -4.18
C TRP A 102 17.69 -10.95 -4.02
N GLY A 103 18.79 -11.14 -3.29
CA GLY A 103 19.80 -10.09 -3.05
C GLY A 103 19.24 -8.92 -2.24
N ALA A 104 18.54 -9.21 -1.14
CA ALA A 104 17.95 -8.20 -0.27
C ALA A 104 19.02 -7.28 0.35
N ARG A 105 18.70 -5.99 0.46
CA ARG A 105 19.50 -5.00 1.17
C ARG A 105 18.87 -4.75 2.53
N HIS A 106 19.54 -5.17 3.59
CA HIS A 106 19.09 -4.99 4.97
C HIS A 106 19.40 -3.57 5.49
N ARG A 107 18.53 -3.07 6.36
CA ARG A 107 18.61 -1.76 7.02
C ARG A 107 18.29 -1.90 8.51
N GLY A 108 19.13 -1.36 9.37
CA GLY A 108 18.94 -1.44 10.83
C GLY A 108 18.92 -2.87 11.37
N THR A 109 18.32 -3.05 12.55
CA THR A 109 18.29 -4.30 13.30
C THR A 109 17.36 -5.35 12.68
N GLN A 110 17.87 -6.54 12.40
CA GLN A 110 17.10 -7.62 11.74
C GLN A 110 16.33 -8.50 12.73
N GLN A 111 15.48 -7.86 13.53
CA GLN A 111 14.61 -8.52 14.52
C GLN A 111 13.35 -7.69 14.78
N LEU A 112 12.32 -8.31 15.34
CA LEU A 112 11.14 -7.58 15.82
C LEU A 112 11.55 -6.68 16.99
N LEU A 113 11.28 -5.39 16.84
CA LEU A 113 11.53 -4.39 17.87
C LEU A 113 10.20 -3.99 18.51
N PRO A 114 10.15 -3.84 19.84
CA PRO A 114 8.97 -3.34 20.52
C PRO A 114 8.52 -1.99 19.94
N LYS A 115 7.20 -1.77 19.91
CA LYS A 115 6.54 -0.52 19.46
C LYS A 115 6.76 -0.15 17.99
N HIS A 116 7.48 -0.95 17.22
CA HIS A 116 7.60 -0.73 15.77
C HIS A 116 6.34 -1.23 15.07
N HIS A 117 5.90 -0.45 14.09
CA HIS A 117 4.92 -0.89 13.10
C HIS A 117 5.68 -1.34 11.87
N TYR A 118 5.37 -2.54 11.41
CA TYR A 118 5.99 -3.16 10.25
C TYR A 118 5.00 -3.24 9.10
N THR A 119 5.49 -2.97 7.89
CA THR A 119 4.80 -3.22 6.64
C THR A 119 5.63 -4.17 5.80
N LEU A 120 5.08 -5.34 5.49
CA LEU A 120 5.62 -6.26 4.49
C LEU A 120 4.83 -6.04 3.21
N SER A 121 5.53 -5.80 2.09
CA SER A 121 4.87 -5.51 0.83
C SER A 121 5.63 -6.03 -0.38
N PHE A 122 4.91 -6.18 -1.50
CA PHE A 122 5.46 -6.33 -2.85
C PHE A 122 4.51 -5.71 -3.87
N GLY A 123 5.01 -5.38 -5.07
CA GLY A 123 4.21 -4.77 -6.12
C GLY A 123 4.08 -5.63 -7.37
N HIS A 124 2.93 -5.55 -8.02
CA HIS A 124 2.70 -5.96 -9.40
C HIS A 124 2.16 -4.75 -10.16
N TYR A 125 2.89 -4.25 -11.16
CA TYR A 125 2.49 -3.04 -11.90
C TYR A 125 2.49 -3.28 -13.41
N VAL A 126 1.33 -3.64 -13.92
CA VAL A 126 1.02 -3.68 -15.36
C VAL A 126 -0.17 -2.77 -15.63
N THR A 127 -0.30 -2.29 -16.87
CA THR A 127 -1.42 -1.42 -17.25
C THR A 127 -2.74 -2.15 -17.06
N GLY A 128 -3.64 -1.63 -16.22
CA GLY A 128 -4.97 -2.19 -15.98
C GLY A 128 -5.08 -2.99 -14.67
N ASP A 129 -4.07 -3.80 -14.35
CA ASP A 129 -4.15 -4.81 -13.29
C ASP A 129 -3.06 -4.61 -12.21
N SER A 130 -2.71 -3.35 -11.93
CA SER A 130 -1.68 -3.03 -10.93
C SER A 130 -2.18 -3.21 -9.49
N TYR A 131 -1.43 -3.95 -8.67
CA TYR A 131 -1.72 -4.13 -7.24
C TYR A 131 -0.44 -4.14 -6.37
N ASN A 132 -0.62 -3.96 -5.08
CA ASN A 132 0.37 -4.28 -4.06
C ASN A 132 -0.17 -5.42 -3.19
N GLY A 133 0.65 -6.42 -2.90
CA GLY A 133 0.40 -7.31 -1.77
C GLY A 133 0.96 -6.67 -0.52
N THR A 134 0.14 -6.47 0.52
CA THR A 134 0.58 -5.77 1.75
C THR A 134 0.01 -6.36 3.02
N VAL A 135 0.77 -6.26 4.11
CA VAL A 135 0.30 -6.49 5.47
C VAL A 135 1.02 -5.56 6.44
N THR A 136 0.26 -4.96 7.36
CA THR A 136 0.79 -4.20 8.48
C THR A 136 0.59 -4.95 9.79
N PHE A 137 1.60 -4.93 10.65
CA PHE A 137 1.60 -5.65 11.91
C PHE A 137 2.57 -5.04 12.93
N THR A 138 2.46 -5.49 14.17
CA THR A 138 3.37 -5.21 15.29
C THR A 138 3.93 -6.52 15.84
N ALA A 139 4.95 -6.43 16.69
CA ALA A 139 5.43 -7.61 17.43
C ALA A 139 4.33 -8.26 18.29
N ALA A 140 3.45 -7.45 18.89
CA ALA A 140 2.35 -7.93 19.72
C ALA A 140 1.32 -8.74 18.91
N ASP A 141 1.10 -8.39 17.64
CA ASP A 141 0.19 -9.12 16.77
C ASP A 141 0.71 -10.54 16.50
N LEU A 142 2.02 -10.69 16.29
CA LEU A 142 2.65 -12.01 16.12
C LEU A 142 2.68 -12.81 17.42
N ASP A 143 2.95 -12.17 18.55
CA ASP A 143 2.94 -12.83 19.87
C ASP A 143 1.54 -13.36 20.25
N ALA A 144 0.48 -12.73 19.72
CA ALA A 144 -0.89 -13.15 19.93
C ALA A 144 -1.34 -14.30 19.01
N LEU A 145 -0.55 -14.66 17.98
CA LEU A 145 -0.88 -15.75 17.07
C LEU A 145 -0.80 -17.11 17.76
N LYS A 146 -1.86 -17.91 17.58
CA LYS A 146 -1.81 -19.33 17.90
C LYS A 146 -1.02 -20.07 16.82
N TYR A 147 -0.54 -21.27 17.17
CA TYR A 147 0.12 -22.15 16.21
C TYR A 147 -0.75 -22.36 14.96
N GLY A 148 -0.15 -22.20 13.78
CA GLY A 148 -0.83 -22.34 12.49
C GLY A 148 -1.66 -21.12 12.05
N GLN A 149 -1.69 -20.05 12.85
CA GLN A 149 -2.32 -18.79 12.44
C GLN A 149 -1.37 -17.90 11.65
N VAL A 150 -1.97 -17.09 10.80
CA VAL A 150 -1.37 -16.03 10.00
C VAL A 150 -2.02 -14.71 10.42
N TRP A 151 -1.23 -13.66 10.56
CA TRP A 151 -1.69 -12.29 10.60
C TRP A 151 -1.71 -11.74 9.16
N ALA A 152 -2.89 -11.41 8.68
CA ALA A 152 -3.13 -10.80 7.38
C ALA A 152 -4.41 -9.97 7.46
N ASP A 153 -4.56 -8.96 6.60
CA ASP A 153 -5.79 -8.14 6.57
C ASP A 153 -6.22 -7.59 7.95
N GLY A 154 -5.24 -7.19 8.76
CA GLY A 154 -5.45 -6.64 10.10
C GLY A 154 -6.02 -7.62 11.15
N ARG A 155 -5.97 -8.93 10.90
CA ARG A 155 -6.49 -9.94 11.84
C ARG A 155 -5.71 -11.25 11.81
N ALA A 156 -5.82 -12.01 12.90
CA ALA A 156 -5.37 -13.40 12.94
C ALA A 156 -6.39 -14.32 12.24
N MET A 157 -5.92 -15.19 11.36
CA MET A 157 -6.73 -16.21 10.66
C MET A 157 -5.95 -17.52 10.50
N SER A 158 -6.59 -18.60 10.07
CA SER A 158 -5.83 -19.83 9.76
C SER A 158 -5.04 -19.66 8.47
N LEU A 159 -3.99 -20.46 8.26
CA LEU A 159 -3.25 -20.45 6.98
C LEU A 159 -4.18 -20.69 5.78
N ARG A 160 -5.13 -21.63 5.91
CA ARG A 160 -6.10 -21.94 4.86
C ARG A 160 -7.00 -20.75 4.53
N ASP A 161 -7.49 -20.04 5.55
CA ASP A 161 -8.36 -18.87 5.31
C ASP A 161 -7.56 -17.71 4.70
N PHE A 162 -6.26 -17.60 4.99
CA PHE A 162 -5.37 -16.66 4.30
C PHE A 162 -5.19 -17.03 2.82
N GLU A 163 -4.98 -18.31 2.51
CA GLU A 163 -4.87 -18.79 1.13
C GLU A 163 -6.14 -18.53 0.33
N GLU A 164 -7.32 -18.83 0.91
CA GLU A 164 -8.63 -18.53 0.30
C GLU A 164 -8.85 -17.02 0.12
N LEU A 165 -8.49 -16.21 1.11
CA LEU A 165 -8.58 -14.75 1.02
C LEU A 165 -7.69 -14.22 -0.11
N ALA A 166 -6.45 -14.68 -0.19
CA ALA A 166 -5.51 -14.24 -1.22
C ALA A 166 -6.01 -14.62 -2.63
N GLU A 167 -6.46 -15.87 -2.82
CA GLU A 167 -7.01 -16.34 -4.10
C GLU A 167 -8.26 -15.54 -4.52
N SER A 168 -9.18 -15.28 -3.57
CA SER A 168 -10.42 -14.54 -3.86
C SER A 168 -10.22 -13.05 -4.16
N SER A 169 -9.03 -12.51 -3.91
CA SER A 169 -8.71 -11.08 -4.06
C SER A 169 -8.16 -10.70 -5.44
N CYS A 170 -7.95 -11.67 -6.34
CA CYS A 170 -7.15 -11.51 -7.57
C CYS A 170 -7.89 -11.08 -8.86
#